data_AF-A0A2E0FF12-F1
#
_entry.id   AF-A0A2E0FF12-F1
#
_cell.length_a   1.000
_cell.length_b   1.000
_cell.length_c   1.000
_cell.angle_alpha   90.00
_cell.angle_beta   90.00
_cell.angle_gamma   90.00
#
_symmetry.space_group_name_H-M   'P 1'
#
loop_
_entity.id
_entity.type
_entity.pdbx_description
1 polymer ?
#
loop_
_entity_poly.entity_id
_entity_poly.type
_entity_poly.pdbx_seq_one_letter_code
_entity_poly.pdbx_strand_id
1 'polypeptide(L)'
;MYQVGDQVRFLNEEGGGVVTAVNGSLITVETEDGFDYQYQASELVKSGGDYQISQADVDKVINQEKMDKQNARLSQRFNHLDKMSKSDELEVDLHIESLIDSHRGMPNYKIVEVQMAHFRRSMQKAISRNMKSIIFIHGVGAGVLREEIRTELRNNFPGYEFLDASYQRYGAGATQVLLRG
;
A
#
# COMPACT_ATOMS: atom_id res chain seq x y z
N MET A 1 -32.81 -1.30 -2.02
CA MET A 1 -32.27 -2.63 -1.65
C MET A 1 -32.24 -3.49 -2.90
N TYR A 2 -31.13 -4.18 -3.16
CA TYR A 2 -30.99 -5.10 -4.29
C TYR A 2 -31.49 -6.49 -3.92
N GLN A 3 -32.05 -7.20 -4.90
CA GLN A 3 -32.55 -8.56 -4.83
C GLN A 3 -32.05 -9.32 -6.05
N VAL A 4 -31.90 -10.63 -5.90
CA VAL A 4 -31.55 -11.53 -7.02
C VAL A 4 -32.60 -11.38 -8.12
N GLY A 5 -32.16 -11.13 -9.35
CA GLY A 5 -32.99 -10.84 -10.52
C GLY A 5 -33.15 -9.35 -10.85
N ASP A 6 -32.67 -8.43 -10.00
CA ASP A 6 -32.66 -7.00 -10.34
C ASP A 6 -31.74 -6.71 -11.53
N GLN A 7 -32.22 -5.92 -12.48
CA GLN A 7 -31.42 -5.36 -13.56
C GLN A 7 -30.67 -4.12 -13.05
N VAL A 8 -29.34 -4.16 -13.12
CA VAL A 8 -28.48 -3.09 -12.61
C VAL A 8 -27.52 -2.59 -13.69
N ARG A 9 -27.18 -1.31 -13.61
CA ARG A 9 -26.11 -0.68 -14.38
C ARG A 9 -24.99 -0.28 -13.45
N PHE A 10 -23.77 -0.32 -13.97
CA PHE A 10 -22.60 0.14 -13.23
C PHE A 10 -22.57 1.67 -13.21
N LEU A 11 -22.22 2.25 -12.05
CA LEU A 11 -22.25 3.71 -11.85
C LEU A 11 -21.06 4.39 -12.55
N ASN A 12 -19.90 3.75 -12.56
CA ASN A 12 -18.63 4.34 -12.98
C ASN A 12 -18.06 3.75 -14.28
N GLU A 13 -18.78 2.82 -14.91
CA GLU A 13 -18.34 2.14 -16.13
C GLU A 13 -19.51 1.81 -17.05
N GLU A 14 -19.21 1.59 -18.33
CA GLU A 14 -20.21 1.23 -19.32
C GLU A 14 -20.55 -0.26 -19.21
N GLY A 15 -21.81 -0.55 -18.89
CA GLY A 15 -22.30 -1.91 -18.81
C GLY A 15 -23.34 -2.10 -17.73
N GLY A 16 -23.77 -3.34 -17.58
CA GLY A 16 -24.70 -3.75 -16.56
C GLY A 16 -24.87 -5.26 -16.58
N GLY A 17 -25.78 -5.73 -15.75
CA GLY A 17 -26.06 -7.15 -15.64
C GLY A 17 -27.20 -7.42 -14.68
N VAL A 18 -27.35 -8.70 -14.35
CA VAL A 18 -28.41 -9.20 -13.48
C VAL A 18 -27.82 -9.60 -12.14
N VAL A 19 -28.43 -9.15 -11.05
CA VAL A 19 -28.00 -9.55 -9.71
C VAL A 19 -28.25 -11.05 -9.52
N THR A 20 -27.20 -11.82 -9.25
CA THR A 20 -27.27 -13.28 -9.01
C THR A 20 -27.13 -13.63 -7.53
N ALA A 21 -26.47 -12.80 -6.72
CA ALA A 21 -26.38 -12.97 -5.27
C ALA A 21 -26.26 -11.63 -4.53
N VAL A 22 -26.76 -11.59 -3.30
CA VAL A 22 -26.71 -10.40 -2.42
C VAL A 22 -26.17 -10.82 -1.05
N ASN A 23 -24.97 -10.35 -0.71
CA ASN A 23 -24.30 -10.62 0.56
C ASN A 23 -23.99 -9.30 1.28
N GLY A 24 -24.99 -8.74 1.97
CA GLY A 24 -24.86 -7.47 2.68
C GLY A 24 -24.68 -6.30 1.70
N SER A 25 -23.50 -5.68 1.69
CA SER A 25 -23.16 -4.58 0.77
C SER A 25 -22.54 -5.05 -0.55
N LEU A 26 -22.16 -6.33 -0.65
CA LEU A 26 -21.53 -6.91 -1.83
C LEU A 26 -22.58 -7.64 -2.68
N ILE A 27 -22.68 -7.24 -3.94
CA ILE A 27 -23.67 -7.71 -4.90
C ILE A 27 -22.94 -8.44 -6.03
N THR A 28 -23.29 -9.70 -6.29
CA THR A 28 -22.79 -10.42 -7.48
C THR A 28 -23.72 -10.13 -8.65
N VAL A 29 -23.12 -9.72 -9.76
CA VAL A 29 -23.80 -9.35 -11.00
C VAL A 29 -23.24 -10.20 -12.14
N GLU A 30 -24.12 -10.93 -12.82
CA GLU A 30 -23.81 -11.66 -14.05
C GLU A 30 -23.96 -10.70 -15.23
N THR A 31 -22.88 -10.50 -15.97
CA THR A 31 -22.83 -9.63 -17.16
C THR A 31 -23.26 -10.38 -18.43
N GLU A 32 -23.53 -9.65 -19.52
CA GLU A 32 -24.02 -10.24 -20.78
C GLU A 32 -23.04 -11.25 -21.42
N ASP A 33 -21.77 -11.21 -21.05
CA ASP A 33 -20.71 -12.15 -21.45
C ASP A 33 -20.68 -13.44 -20.60
N GLY A 34 -21.58 -13.57 -19.61
CA GLY A 34 -21.75 -14.77 -18.79
C GLY A 34 -20.77 -14.91 -17.64
N PHE A 35 -20.09 -13.82 -17.24
CA PHE A 35 -19.19 -13.80 -16.10
C PHE A 35 -19.85 -13.14 -14.87
N ASP A 36 -19.55 -13.68 -13.69
CA ASP A 36 -19.99 -13.14 -12.41
C ASP A 36 -18.95 -12.17 -11.83
N TYR A 37 -19.37 -10.93 -11.58
CA TYR A 37 -18.54 -9.90 -10.97
C TYR A 37 -19.17 -9.37 -9.68
N GLN A 38 -18.33 -9.02 -8.70
CA GLN A 38 -18.79 -8.51 -7.41
C GLN A 38 -18.62 -7.00 -7.31
N TYR A 39 -19.70 -6.30 -7.01
CA TYR A 39 -19.74 -4.84 -6.88
C TYR A 39 -20.27 -4.43 -5.52
N GLN A 40 -19.87 -3.25 -5.05
CA GLN A 40 -20.55 -2.65 -3.92
C GLN A 40 -21.93 -2.16 -4.34
N ALA A 41 -22.91 -2.24 -3.45
CA ALA A 41 -24.25 -1.69 -3.68
C ALA A 41 -24.24 -0.20 -4.07
N SER A 42 -23.19 0.56 -3.68
CA SER A 42 -22.96 1.95 -4.04
C SER A 42 -22.45 2.16 -5.48
N GLU A 43 -21.99 1.11 -6.14
CA GLU A 43 -21.45 1.13 -7.50
C GLU A 43 -22.47 0.65 -8.54
N LEU A 44 -23.67 0.29 -8.09
CA LEU A 44 -24.77 -0.18 -8.91
C LEU A 44 -25.92 0.81 -8.91
N VAL A 45 -26.68 0.85 -10.00
CA VAL A 45 -27.92 1.62 -10.13
C VAL A 45 -29.00 0.71 -10.73
N LYS A 46 -30.17 0.62 -10.09
CA LYS A 46 -31.30 -0.15 -10.62
C LYS A 46 -31.83 0.48 -11.90
N SER A 47 -31.97 -0.33 -12.95
CA SER A 47 -32.56 0.10 -14.22
C SER A 47 -34.07 -0.14 -14.19
N GLY A 48 -34.82 0.77 -13.56
CA GLY A 48 -36.29 0.78 -13.60
C GLY A 48 -36.95 1.28 -12.32
N GLY A 49 -37.62 2.44 -12.38
CA GLY A 49 -38.54 2.93 -11.36
C GLY A 49 -38.39 4.42 -11.05
N ASP A 50 -39.49 5.18 -11.17
CA ASP A 50 -39.63 6.61 -10.87
C ASP A 50 -38.95 7.04 -9.57
N TYR A 51 -38.09 8.06 -9.67
CA TYR A 51 -37.39 8.65 -8.53
C TYR A 51 -38.30 9.68 -7.84
N GLN A 52 -39.13 9.24 -6.88
CA GLN A 52 -39.75 10.14 -5.92
C GLN A 52 -38.82 10.33 -4.72
N ILE A 53 -38.17 11.50 -4.65
CA ILE A 53 -37.28 11.86 -3.55
C ILE A 53 -38.15 12.16 -2.32
N SER A 54 -38.02 11.35 -1.27
CA SER A 54 -38.70 11.57 0.01
C SER A 54 -37.89 12.52 0.91
N GLN A 55 -38.52 13.18 1.89
CA GLN A 55 -37.79 14.03 2.85
C GLN A 55 -36.71 13.26 3.63
N ALA A 56 -36.86 11.95 3.81
CA ALA A 56 -35.85 11.09 4.42
C ALA A 56 -34.58 10.95 3.55
N ASP A 57 -34.70 11.09 2.23
CA ASP A 57 -33.57 11.08 1.30
C ASP A 57 -32.80 12.40 1.37
N VAL A 58 -33.50 13.52 1.59
CA VAL A 58 -32.89 14.85 1.82
C VAL A 58 -32.12 14.86 3.15
N ASP A 59 -32.69 14.32 4.22
CA ASP A 59 -32.01 14.23 5.52
C ASP A 59 -30.78 13.32 5.51
N LYS A 60 -30.80 12.25 4.69
CA LYS A 60 -29.63 11.42 4.45
C LYS A 60 -28.54 12.20 3.74
N VAL A 61 -28.85 12.93 2.67
CA VAL A 61 -27.86 13.76 1.95
C VAL A 61 -27.24 14.84 2.85
N ILE A 62 -28.03 15.51 3.69
CA ILE A 62 -27.52 16.52 4.62
C ILE A 62 -26.61 15.90 5.70
N ASN A 63 -26.96 14.71 6.20
CA ASN A 63 -26.09 14.00 7.14
C ASN A 63 -24.84 13.45 6.45
N GLN A 64 -24.95 13.01 5.19
CA GLN A 64 -23.84 12.54 4.38
C GLN A 64 -22.88 13.68 4.06
N GLU A 65 -23.34 14.89 3.71
CA GLU A 65 -22.47 16.07 3.57
C GLU A 65 -21.73 16.46 4.87
N LYS A 66 -22.37 16.28 6.03
CA LYS A 66 -21.72 16.52 7.33
C LYS A 66 -20.68 15.44 7.65
N MET A 67 -20.99 14.18 7.35
CA MET A 67 -20.06 13.06 7.48
C MET A 67 -18.94 13.10 6.46
N ASP A 68 -19.17 13.60 5.24
CA ASP A 68 -18.17 13.76 4.18
C ASP A 68 -17.25 14.94 4.49
N LYS A 69 -17.74 16.04 5.07
CA LYS A 69 -16.89 17.12 5.58
C LYS A 69 -16.05 16.66 6.78
N GLN A 70 -16.60 15.79 7.63
CA GLN A 70 -15.87 15.20 8.76
C GLN A 70 -14.86 14.15 8.30
N ASN A 71 -15.23 13.30 7.34
CA ASN A 71 -14.38 12.28 6.72
C ASN A 71 -13.34 12.90 5.81
N ALA A 72 -13.60 14.02 5.14
CA ALA A 72 -12.61 14.79 4.40
C ALA A 72 -11.60 15.44 5.34
N ARG A 73 -12.03 15.96 6.49
CA ARG A 73 -11.12 16.48 7.53
C ARG A 73 -10.33 15.37 8.21
N LEU A 74 -10.95 14.22 8.46
CA LEU A 74 -10.30 13.04 9.00
C LEU A 74 -9.34 12.46 7.97
N SER A 75 -9.72 12.29 6.71
CA SER A 75 -8.85 11.79 5.63
C SER A 75 -7.75 12.79 5.27
N GLN A 76 -7.98 14.10 5.36
CA GLN A 76 -6.90 15.10 5.28
C GLN A 76 -5.95 15.00 6.48
N ARG A 77 -6.46 14.77 7.70
CA ARG A 77 -5.63 14.50 8.88
C ARG A 77 -4.89 13.17 8.78
N PHE A 78 -5.53 12.10 8.31
CA PHE A 78 -4.94 10.78 8.13
C PHE A 78 -3.95 10.78 6.98
N ASN A 79 -4.21 11.44 5.84
CA ASN A 79 -3.24 11.64 4.78
C ASN A 79 -2.06 12.52 5.22
N HIS A 80 -2.29 13.51 6.09
CA HIS A 80 -1.21 14.28 6.69
C HIS A 80 -0.40 13.46 7.71
N LEU A 81 -1.06 12.62 8.50
CA LEU A 81 -0.43 11.68 9.45
C LEU A 81 0.31 10.55 8.73
N ASP A 82 -0.18 10.09 7.58
CA ASP A 82 0.44 9.06 6.74
C ASP A 82 1.60 9.64 5.93
N LYS A 83 1.49 10.92 5.49
CA LYS A 83 2.65 11.71 5.01
C LYS A 83 3.66 12.01 6.13
N MET A 84 3.22 12.24 7.36
CA MET A 84 4.10 12.38 8.54
C MET A 84 4.70 11.02 8.98
N SER A 85 4.01 9.92 8.69
CA SER A 85 4.46 8.55 8.94
C SER A 85 5.54 8.16 7.93
N LYS A 86 5.31 8.44 6.64
CA LYS A 86 6.32 8.27 5.56
C LYS A 86 7.46 9.29 5.62
N SER A 87 7.29 10.47 6.20
CA SER A 87 8.40 11.42 6.35
C SER A 87 9.45 10.95 7.35
N ASP A 88 9.08 10.00 8.21
CA ASP A 88 9.92 9.48 9.29
C ASP A 88 10.46 8.07 9.01
N GLU A 89 10.11 7.46 7.88
CA GLU A 89 10.63 6.17 7.41
C GLU A 89 11.32 6.34 6.04
N LEU A 90 12.60 5.96 5.94
CA LEU A 90 13.35 6.02 4.69
C LEU A 90 13.43 4.64 4.02
N GLU A 91 12.99 4.51 2.77
CA GLU A 91 13.22 3.28 1.98
C GLU A 91 14.46 3.46 1.09
N VAL A 92 15.35 2.46 1.08
CA VAL A 92 16.60 2.47 0.32
C VAL A 92 16.74 1.16 -0.45
N ASP A 93 16.73 1.27 -1.78
CA ASP A 93 17.03 0.16 -2.65
C ASP A 93 18.55 -0.08 -2.73
N LEU A 94 18.98 -1.31 -2.46
CA LEU A 94 20.36 -1.75 -2.52
C LEU A 94 20.61 -2.73 -3.67
N HIS A 95 19.66 -3.01 -4.55
CA HIS A 95 19.96 -3.76 -5.78
C HIS A 95 21.03 -3.03 -6.59
N ILE A 96 22.00 -3.78 -7.14
CA ILE A 96 23.16 -3.18 -7.80
C ILE A 96 22.77 -2.34 -9.01
N GLU A 97 21.70 -2.73 -9.70
CA GLU A 97 21.07 -2.01 -10.81
C GLU A 97 20.55 -0.63 -10.40
N SER A 98 20.20 -0.44 -9.13
CA SER A 98 19.73 0.83 -8.57
C SER A 98 20.89 1.73 -8.13
N LEU A 99 22.13 1.21 -8.09
CA LEU A 99 23.31 1.92 -7.59
C LEU A 99 24.29 2.33 -8.69
N ILE A 100 24.47 1.52 -9.73
CA ILE A 100 25.40 1.77 -10.83
C ILE A 100 24.83 1.30 -12.18
N ASP A 101 25.26 1.95 -13.26
CA ASP A 101 24.76 1.67 -14.63
C ASP A 101 25.14 0.28 -15.16
N SER A 102 26.29 -0.27 -14.74
CA SER A 102 26.74 -1.58 -15.16
C SER A 102 27.64 -2.26 -14.13
N HIS A 103 27.38 -3.54 -13.88
CA HIS A 103 28.18 -4.43 -13.02
C HIS A 103 28.69 -5.66 -13.79
N ARG A 104 28.63 -5.64 -15.13
CA ARG A 104 29.01 -6.80 -15.96
C ARG A 104 30.48 -7.14 -15.78
N GLY A 105 30.76 -8.40 -15.46
CA GLY A 105 32.13 -8.89 -15.20
C GLY A 105 32.68 -8.52 -13.83
N MET A 106 31.90 -7.86 -12.97
CA MET A 106 32.29 -7.58 -11.60
C MET A 106 32.21 -8.86 -10.76
N PRO A 107 33.23 -9.18 -9.95
CA PRO A 107 33.13 -10.31 -9.03
C PRO A 107 32.12 -9.98 -7.91
N ASN A 108 31.42 -11.00 -7.42
CA ASN A 108 30.33 -10.82 -6.45
C ASN A 108 30.74 -10.01 -5.20
N TYR A 109 31.97 -10.18 -4.70
CA TYR A 109 32.43 -9.44 -3.53
C TYR A 109 32.50 -7.92 -3.77
N LYS A 110 32.80 -7.47 -4.99
CA LYS A 110 32.79 -6.05 -5.36
C LYS A 110 31.38 -5.49 -5.46
N ILE A 111 30.43 -6.31 -5.93
CA ILE A 111 29.01 -5.94 -5.93
C ILE A 111 28.55 -5.68 -4.49
N VAL A 112 28.81 -6.63 -3.59
CA VAL A 112 28.46 -6.50 -2.16
C VAL A 112 29.17 -5.31 -1.53
N GLU A 113 30.43 -5.04 -1.87
CA GLU A 113 31.18 -3.87 -1.36
C GLU A 113 30.49 -2.55 -1.73
N VAL A 114 30.03 -2.39 -2.98
CA VAL A 114 29.28 -1.20 -3.44
C VAL A 114 27.96 -1.06 -2.68
N GLN A 115 27.22 -2.16 -2.55
CA GLN A 115 25.94 -2.18 -1.84
C GLN A 115 26.11 -1.80 -0.35
N MET A 116 27.14 -2.34 0.31
CA MET A 116 27.47 -2.04 1.70
C MET A 116 27.97 -0.60 1.91
N ALA A 117 28.71 -0.04 0.94
CA ALA A 117 29.06 1.38 0.97
C ALA A 117 27.82 2.28 0.92
N HIS A 118 26.85 1.95 0.06
CA HIS A 118 25.58 2.68 -0.01
C HIS A 118 24.71 2.51 1.24
N PHE A 119 24.66 1.30 1.81
CA PHE A 119 24.03 1.01 3.10
C PHE A 119 24.57 1.94 4.20
N ARG A 120 25.89 1.96 4.42
CA ARG A 120 26.53 2.76 5.48
C ARG A 120 26.22 4.24 5.35
N ARG A 121 26.35 4.78 4.12
CA ARG A 121 26.03 6.18 3.82
C ARG A 121 24.57 6.51 4.12
N SER A 122 23.66 5.62 3.73
CA SER A 122 22.23 5.83 3.91
C SER A 122 21.81 5.71 5.38
N MET A 123 22.41 4.79 6.13
CA MET A 123 22.24 4.66 7.57
C MET A 123 22.66 5.94 8.30
N GLN A 124 23.86 6.45 8.03
CA GLN A 124 24.34 7.71 8.61
C GLN A 124 23.42 8.90 8.26
N LYS A 125 22.97 8.95 7.00
CA LYS A 125 22.01 9.98 6.55
C LYS A 125 20.70 9.90 7.33
N ALA A 126 20.15 8.71 7.55
CA ALA A 126 18.91 8.54 8.30
C ALA A 126 19.07 8.93 9.78
N ILE A 127 20.18 8.52 10.42
CA ILE A 127 20.52 8.94 11.78
C ILE A 127 20.63 10.47 11.87
N SER A 128 21.37 11.10 10.95
CA SER A 128 21.57 12.56 10.96
C SER A 128 20.27 13.36 10.76
N ARG A 129 19.28 12.75 10.12
CA ARG A 129 17.96 13.34 9.88
C ARG A 129 16.96 13.02 10.97
N ASN A 130 17.37 12.29 12.01
CA ASN A 130 16.51 11.85 13.11
C ASN A 130 15.25 11.11 12.61
N MET A 131 15.42 10.26 11.59
CA MET A 131 14.35 9.40 11.08
C MET A 131 13.93 8.41 12.17
N LYS A 132 12.68 7.93 12.14
CA LYS A 132 12.20 6.87 13.04
C LYS A 132 12.72 5.49 12.62
N SER A 133 12.71 5.22 11.32
CA SER A 133 13.14 3.95 10.76
C SER A 133 13.76 4.11 9.38
N ILE A 134 14.50 3.09 8.96
CA ILE A 134 15.01 2.95 7.59
C ILE A 134 14.82 1.50 7.14
N ILE A 135 14.33 1.31 5.91
CA ILE A 135 14.13 0.01 5.28
C ILE A 135 15.15 -0.14 4.16
N PHE A 136 15.95 -1.20 4.22
CA PHE A 136 16.90 -1.58 3.17
C PHE A 136 16.34 -2.74 2.36
N ILE A 137 16.14 -2.51 1.07
CA ILE A 137 15.67 -3.53 0.12
C ILE A 137 16.91 -4.15 -0.53
N HIS A 138 17.23 -5.39 -0.18
CA HIS A 138 18.45 -6.09 -0.61
C HIS A 138 18.18 -7.31 -1.51
N GLY A 139 16.90 -7.64 -1.70
CA GLY A 139 16.46 -8.77 -2.52
C GLY A 139 16.46 -10.10 -1.76
N VAL A 140 15.85 -11.14 -2.33
CA VAL A 140 15.75 -12.45 -1.65
C VAL A 140 17.05 -13.25 -1.77
N GLY A 141 17.66 -13.28 -2.96
CA GLY A 141 19.00 -13.80 -3.26
C GLY A 141 19.43 -15.08 -2.52
N ALA A 142 20.74 -15.21 -2.32
CA ALA A 142 21.34 -16.25 -1.47
C ALA A 142 21.50 -15.80 0.00
N GLY A 143 20.99 -14.62 0.36
CA GLY A 143 21.10 -14.05 1.71
C GLY A 143 22.45 -13.42 2.08
N VAL A 144 23.44 -13.39 1.16
CA VAL A 144 24.77 -12.84 1.44
C VAL A 144 24.72 -11.36 1.87
N LEU A 145 24.03 -10.51 1.10
CA LEU A 145 23.91 -9.09 1.41
C LEU A 145 23.10 -8.87 2.71
N ARG A 146 22.05 -9.67 2.94
CA ARG A 146 21.28 -9.64 4.19
C ARG A 146 22.18 -9.90 5.40
N GLU A 147 23.00 -10.95 5.37
CA GLU A 147 23.87 -11.28 6.50
C GLU A 147 24.99 -10.26 6.71
N GLU A 148 25.52 -9.68 5.63
CA GLU A 148 26.50 -8.60 5.70
C GLU A 148 25.91 -7.34 6.35
N ILE A 149 24.69 -6.94 5.96
CA ILE A 149 23.94 -5.84 6.59
C ILE A 149 23.72 -6.12 8.08
N ARG A 150 23.24 -7.32 8.44
CA ARG A 150 22.96 -7.68 9.83
C ARG A 150 24.24 -7.73 10.68
N THR A 151 25.35 -8.16 10.10
CA THR A 151 26.66 -8.18 10.77
C THR A 151 27.19 -6.77 11.00
N GLU A 152 27.11 -5.92 9.99
CA GLU A 152 27.45 -4.50 10.09
C GLU A 152 26.59 -3.80 11.16
N LEU A 153 25.28 -4.08 11.20
CA LEU A 153 24.38 -3.53 12.22
C LEU A 153 24.79 -3.94 13.64
N ARG A 154 25.07 -5.23 13.86
CA ARG A 154 25.52 -5.73 15.18
C ARG A 154 26.85 -5.13 15.62
N ASN A 155 27.80 -4.98 14.69
CA ASN A 155 29.16 -4.60 15.03
C ASN A 155 29.36 -3.09 15.13
N ASN A 156 28.76 -2.33 14.21
CA ASN A 156 29.02 -0.90 14.05
C ASN A 156 27.81 -0.01 14.42
N PHE A 157 26.63 -0.60 14.59
CA PHE A 157 25.40 0.11 14.96
C PHE A 157 24.65 -0.57 16.13
N PRO A 158 25.34 -0.99 17.23
CA PRO A 158 24.77 -1.84 18.27
C PRO A 158 23.61 -1.20 19.06
N GLY A 159 23.42 0.13 18.96
CA GLY A 159 22.33 0.86 19.61
C GLY A 159 21.01 0.86 18.85
N TYR A 160 20.94 0.20 17.68
CA TYR A 160 19.77 0.20 16.82
C TYR A 160 19.22 -1.22 16.64
N GLU A 161 17.92 -1.37 16.85
CA GLU A 161 17.23 -2.64 16.64
C GLU A 161 16.91 -2.85 15.15
N PHE A 162 16.88 -4.10 14.71
CA PHE A 162 16.52 -4.43 13.34
C PHE A 162 15.73 -5.74 13.24
N LEU A 163 14.81 -5.77 12.28
CA LEU A 163 13.94 -6.91 11.96
C LEU A 163 13.81 -7.07 10.45
N ASP A 164 13.24 -8.20 10.01
CA ASP A 164 12.81 -8.33 8.63
C ASP A 164 11.60 -7.39 8.38
N ALA A 165 11.59 -6.69 7.25
CA ALA A 165 10.50 -5.75 6.94
C ALA A 165 9.21 -6.49 6.58
N SER A 166 8.11 -5.75 6.33
CA SER A 166 6.81 -6.34 6.00
C SER A 166 6.89 -7.32 4.83
N TYR A 167 6.59 -8.59 5.12
CA TYR A 167 6.58 -9.66 4.12
C TYR A 167 5.58 -9.39 2.99
N GLN A 168 4.42 -8.79 3.30
CA GLN A 168 3.42 -8.42 2.29
C GLN A 168 3.94 -7.38 1.29
N ARG A 169 4.83 -6.48 1.73
CA ARG A 169 5.38 -5.41 0.88
C ARG A 169 6.66 -5.81 0.13
N TYR A 170 7.53 -6.60 0.77
CA TYR A 170 8.89 -6.85 0.27
C TYR A 170 9.29 -8.33 0.22
N GLY A 171 8.39 -9.25 0.58
CA GLY A 171 8.75 -10.64 0.83
C GLY A 171 9.85 -10.76 1.89
N ALA A 172 10.78 -11.68 1.70
CA ALA A 172 11.96 -11.85 2.57
C ALA A 172 13.14 -10.91 2.21
N GLY A 173 12.95 -9.97 1.29
CA GLY A 173 14.03 -9.22 0.64
C GLY A 173 14.36 -7.86 1.26
N ALA A 174 13.94 -7.59 2.50
CA ALA A 174 14.16 -6.29 3.13
C ALA A 174 14.39 -6.38 4.64
N THR A 175 15.21 -5.45 5.15
CA THR A 175 15.54 -5.30 6.57
C THR A 175 15.16 -3.91 7.04
N GLN A 176 14.36 -3.83 8.10
CA GLN A 176 13.98 -2.58 8.76
C GLN A 176 14.89 -2.36 9.96
N VAL A 177 15.40 -1.14 10.11
CA VAL A 177 16.18 -0.69 11.26
C VAL A 177 15.43 0.42 11.96
N LEU A 178 15.24 0.26 13.27
CA LEU A 178 14.58 1.22 14.14
C LEU A 178 15.64 2.19 14.69
N LEU A 179 15.48 3.46 14.36
CA LEU A 179 16.42 4.53 14.68
C LEU A 179 15.95 5.39 15.86
N ARG A 180 14.62 5.49 16.04
CA ARG A 180 13.99 6.22 17.13
C ARG A 180 12.83 5.39 17.70
N GLY A 181 12.98 4.99 18.96
CA GLY A 181 11.90 4.41 19.77
C GLY A 181 10.95 5.46 20.34
#